data_AF-A0A2P8DU08-F1
#
_entry.id   AF-A0A2P8DU08-F1
#
_cell.length_a   1.000
_cell.length_b   1.000
_cell.length_c   1.000
_cell.angle_alpha   90.00
_cell.angle_beta   90.00
_cell.angle_gamma   90.00
#
_symmetry.space_group_name_H-M   'P 1'
#
loop_
_entity.id
_entity.type
_entity.pdbx_description
1 polymer ?
#
loop_
_entity_poly.entity_id
_entity_poly.type
_entity_poly.pdbx_seq_one_letter_code
_entity_poly.pdbx_strand_id
1 'polypeptide(L)'
;MPPPTTTTRPVPPAATWGLLAAFVLHDLEELWTMAEWRNRRSEELRTHYPWLPERATALLRTDQEHMATAIGLMGLITAAAAADGARTGGRSGFYQWMLTGFGLHAGSHLALSAAWRGYTPGVVTAPLVVAPFSAWALRTLHRHGVLRPMTVGDTVRSVAMAPALIVGVHAAASGIVRARRALRSRRAAGRRTR
;
A
#
# COMPACT_ATOMS: atom_id res chain seq x y z
N MET A 1 29.14 -42.17 -10.56
CA MET A 1 28.95 -41.23 -9.44
C MET A 1 27.80 -40.31 -9.84
N PRO A 2 26.61 -40.38 -9.20
CA PRO A 2 25.54 -39.42 -9.50
C PRO A 2 26.02 -38.00 -9.15
N PRO A 3 25.67 -36.97 -9.94
CA PRO A 3 26.04 -35.60 -9.62
C PRO A 3 25.43 -35.20 -8.27
N PRO A 4 26.13 -34.36 -7.47
CA PRO A 4 25.56 -33.87 -6.23
C PRO A 4 24.27 -33.13 -6.55
N THR A 5 23.15 -33.63 -6.04
CA THR A 5 21.88 -32.90 -6.07
C THR A 5 22.07 -31.67 -5.20
N THR A 6 22.40 -30.54 -5.82
CA THR A 6 22.30 -29.22 -5.18
C THR A 6 20.84 -29.03 -4.82
N THR A 7 20.48 -29.42 -3.61
CA THR A 7 19.16 -29.16 -3.05
C THR A 7 19.16 -27.66 -2.76
N THR A 8 18.73 -26.87 -3.75
CA THR A 8 18.52 -25.44 -3.56
C THR A 8 17.52 -25.32 -2.43
N ARG A 9 17.95 -24.75 -1.29
CA ARG A 9 17.05 -24.54 -0.15
C ARG A 9 15.79 -23.83 -0.63
N PRO A 10 14.60 -24.19 -0.13
CA PRO A 10 13.39 -23.48 -0.51
C PRO A 10 13.46 -22.02 -0.04
N VAL A 11 12.80 -21.12 -0.78
CA VAL A 11 12.64 -19.74 -0.36
C VAL A 11 11.95 -19.71 1.02
N PRO A 12 12.50 -18.99 2.01
CA PRO A 12 11.91 -18.96 3.35
C PRO A 12 10.51 -18.33 3.31
N PRO A 13 9.52 -18.86 4.07
CA PRO A 13 8.17 -18.29 4.13
C PRO A 13 8.12 -16.83 4.54
N ALA A 14 9.10 -16.38 5.34
CA ALA A 14 9.24 -14.99 5.75
C ALA A 14 9.48 -14.05 4.56
N ALA A 15 10.10 -14.50 3.47
CA ALA A 15 10.25 -13.68 2.26
C ALA A 15 8.88 -13.35 1.66
N THR A 16 7.93 -14.28 1.67
CA THR A 16 6.61 -14.10 1.06
C THR A 16 5.60 -13.50 2.03
N TRP A 17 5.36 -14.14 3.18
CA TRP A 17 4.40 -13.68 4.18
C TRP A 17 4.85 -12.43 4.92
N GLY A 18 6.15 -12.15 4.94
CA GLY A 18 6.67 -10.91 5.47
C GLY A 18 6.16 -9.68 4.72
N LEU A 19 5.70 -9.82 3.46
CA LEU A 19 5.08 -8.71 2.72
C LEU A 19 3.80 -8.24 3.42
N LEU A 20 2.94 -9.18 3.82
CA LEU A 20 1.72 -8.86 4.55
C LEU A 20 2.04 -8.31 5.95
N ALA A 21 3.02 -8.89 6.64
CA ALA A 21 3.41 -8.41 7.97
C ALA A 21 3.98 -6.97 7.92
N ALA A 22 4.87 -6.70 6.96
CA ALA A 22 5.45 -5.38 6.76
C ALA A 22 4.38 -4.36 6.32
N PHE A 23 3.45 -4.75 5.45
CA PHE A 23 2.28 -3.95 5.09
C PHE A 23 1.47 -3.57 6.32
N VAL A 24 1.07 -4.54 7.15
CA VAL A 24 0.27 -4.27 8.36
C VAL A 24 1.00 -3.29 9.28
N LEU A 25 2.30 -3.47 9.53
CA LEU A 25 3.07 -2.57 10.38
C LEU A 25 3.15 -1.14 9.81
N HIS A 26 3.37 -1.00 8.50
CA HIS A 26 3.44 0.29 7.83
C HIS A 26 2.08 1.00 7.81
N ASP A 27 1.04 0.29 7.38
CA ASP A 27 -0.29 0.84 7.22
C ASP A 27 -0.99 1.11 8.56
N LEU A 28 -0.53 0.55 9.68
CA LEU A 28 -0.98 0.98 11.01
C LEU A 28 -0.53 2.42 11.32
N GLU A 29 0.72 2.79 10.99
CA GLU A 29 1.19 4.18 11.11
C GLU A 29 0.34 5.10 10.21
N GLU A 30 0.14 4.71 8.95
CA GLU A 30 -0.70 5.47 8.02
C GLU A 30 -2.14 5.58 8.53
N LEU A 31 -2.74 4.49 9.01
CA LEU A 31 -4.10 4.49 9.53
C LEU A 31 -4.25 5.46 10.70
N TRP A 32 -3.28 5.52 11.61
CA TRP A 32 -3.33 6.44 12.75
C TRP A 32 -3.12 7.90 12.37
N THR A 33 -2.34 8.19 11.34
CA THR A 33 -1.85 9.56 11.10
C THR A 33 -2.36 10.20 9.82
N MET A 34 -2.78 9.43 8.82
CA MET A 34 -3.05 9.91 7.47
C MET A 34 -4.28 10.81 7.38
N ALA A 35 -5.41 10.44 7.98
CA ALA A 35 -6.64 11.23 7.84
C ALA A 35 -6.50 12.62 8.46
N GLU A 36 -5.96 12.69 9.68
CA GLU A 36 -5.73 13.95 10.37
C GLU A 36 -4.68 14.80 9.63
N TRP A 37 -3.54 14.20 9.24
CA TRP A 37 -2.51 14.89 8.49
C TRP A 37 -3.05 15.49 7.18
N ARG A 38 -3.82 14.70 6.41
CA ARG A 38 -4.42 15.12 5.14
C ARG A 38 -5.40 16.28 5.30
N ASN A 39 -6.22 16.25 6.34
CA ASN A 39 -7.19 17.31 6.60
C ASN A 39 -6.50 18.60 7.06
N ARG A 40 -5.48 18.52 7.93
CA ARG A 40 -4.65 19.68 8.28
C ARG A 40 -3.97 20.29 7.06
N ARG A 41 -3.39 19.47 6.19
CA ARG A 41 -2.75 19.95 4.95
C ARG A 41 -3.73 20.59 3.98
N SER A 42 -4.93 20.02 3.83
CA SER A 42 -6.00 20.62 3.03
C SER A 42 -6.33 22.05 3.48
N GLU A 43 -6.42 22.23 4.81
CA GLU A 43 -6.73 23.51 5.43
C GLU A 43 -5.58 24.53 5.31
N GLU A 44 -4.35 24.09 5.50
CA GLU A 44 -3.15 24.92 5.31
C GLU A 44 -3.00 25.38 3.86
N LEU A 45 -3.23 24.49 2.88
CA LEU A 45 -3.22 24.85 1.45
C LEU A 45 -4.30 25.88 1.14
N ARG A 46 -5.52 25.68 1.68
CA ARG A 46 -6.64 26.62 1.52
C ARG A 46 -6.31 28.01 2.06
N THR A 47 -5.59 28.06 3.18
CA THR A 47 -5.22 29.32 3.84
C THR A 47 -4.06 30.01 3.13
N HIS A 48 -3.00 29.28 2.76
CA HIS A 48 -1.80 29.86 2.14
C HIS A 48 -1.99 30.18 0.65
N TYR A 49 -2.86 29.43 -0.04
CA TYR A 49 -3.10 29.59 -1.47
C TYR A 49 -4.60 29.77 -1.75
N PRO A 50 -5.20 30.93 -1.36
CA PRO A 50 -6.64 31.17 -1.50
C PRO A 50 -7.13 31.21 -2.96
N TRP A 51 -6.21 31.33 -3.91
CA TRP A 51 -6.48 31.26 -5.34
C TRP A 51 -6.66 29.84 -5.87
N LEU A 52 -6.34 28.80 -5.08
CA LEU A 52 -6.62 27.43 -5.46
C LEU A 52 -8.13 27.14 -5.41
N PRO A 53 -8.70 26.51 -6.45
CA PRO A 53 -10.10 26.08 -6.43
C PRO A 53 -10.39 25.17 -5.23
N GLU A 54 -11.57 25.30 -4.62
CA GLU A 54 -11.99 24.46 -3.49
C GLU A 54 -11.89 22.96 -3.81
N ARG A 55 -12.19 22.57 -5.05
CA ARG A 55 -12.01 21.20 -5.53
C ARG A 55 -10.57 20.68 -5.36
N ALA A 56 -9.55 21.53 -5.51
CA ALA A 56 -8.15 21.13 -5.40
C ALA A 56 -7.76 20.81 -3.95
N THR A 57 -8.21 21.62 -2.99
CA THR A 57 -7.97 21.36 -1.57
C THR A 57 -8.85 20.23 -1.04
N ALA A 58 -10.07 20.09 -1.57
CA ALA A 58 -10.99 19.00 -1.24
C ALA A 58 -10.45 17.61 -1.60
N LEU A 59 -9.60 17.47 -2.63
CA LEU A 59 -8.94 16.20 -2.97
C LEU A 59 -8.05 15.67 -1.83
N LEU A 60 -7.50 16.55 -1.01
CA LEU A 60 -6.73 16.15 0.16
C LEU A 60 -7.64 15.71 1.31
N ARG A 61 -8.88 16.18 1.39
CA ARG A 61 -9.77 15.83 2.51
C ARG A 61 -10.11 14.35 2.48
N THR A 62 -10.07 13.73 3.64
CA THR A 62 -10.46 12.33 3.79
C THR A 62 -10.94 12.06 5.20
N ASP A 63 -11.77 11.04 5.35
CA ASP A 63 -12.22 10.59 6.66
C ASP A 63 -11.59 9.26 7.04
N GLN A 64 -11.58 8.99 8.34
CA GLN A 64 -10.97 7.78 8.92
C GLN A 64 -11.65 6.50 8.39
N GLU A 65 -12.96 6.53 8.15
CA GLU A 65 -13.71 5.37 7.65
C GLU A 65 -13.25 5.00 6.23
N HIS A 66 -13.05 5.99 5.37
CA HIS A 66 -12.51 5.84 4.02
C HIS A 66 -11.08 5.32 4.04
N MET A 67 -10.19 5.90 4.86
CA MET A 67 -8.81 5.43 4.98
C MET A 67 -8.75 3.99 5.48
N ALA A 68 -9.49 3.65 6.53
CA ALA A 68 -9.57 2.27 7.03
C ALA A 68 -10.10 1.29 5.97
N THR A 69 -11.10 1.71 5.19
CA THR A 69 -11.66 0.87 4.12
C THR A 69 -10.64 0.68 2.98
N ALA A 70 -9.95 1.73 2.55
CA ALA A 70 -8.94 1.67 1.51
C ALA A 70 -7.74 0.81 1.92
N ILE A 71 -7.21 1.00 3.12
CA ILE A 71 -6.13 0.20 3.70
C ILE A 71 -6.56 -1.27 3.81
N GLY A 72 -7.79 -1.54 4.28
CA GLY A 72 -8.31 -2.90 4.35
C GLY A 72 -8.39 -3.59 2.98
N LEU A 73 -8.85 -2.89 1.95
CA LEU A 73 -8.88 -3.43 0.58
C LEU A 73 -7.47 -3.69 0.03
N MET A 74 -6.53 -2.77 0.24
CA MET A 74 -5.14 -2.97 -0.15
C MET A 74 -4.50 -4.13 0.63
N GLY A 75 -4.86 -4.31 1.90
CA GLY A 75 -4.45 -5.44 2.72
C GLY A 75 -4.91 -6.77 2.17
N LEU A 76 -6.14 -6.87 1.64
CA LEU A 76 -6.63 -8.09 0.97
C LEU A 76 -5.82 -8.40 -0.30
N ILE A 77 -5.52 -7.39 -1.12
CA ILE A 77 -4.71 -7.54 -2.33
C ILE A 77 -3.29 -7.99 -1.96
N THR A 78 -2.71 -7.39 -0.93
CA THR A 78 -1.38 -7.72 -0.41
C THR A 78 -1.34 -9.13 0.19
N ALA A 79 -2.38 -9.53 0.93
CA ALA A 79 -2.51 -10.88 1.46
C ALA A 79 -2.61 -11.92 0.34
N ALA A 80 -3.40 -11.64 -0.71
CA ALA A 80 -3.50 -12.51 -1.88
C ALA A 80 -2.14 -12.65 -2.60
N ALA A 81 -1.39 -11.54 -2.72
CA ALA A 81 -0.05 -11.56 -3.30
C ALA A 81 0.93 -12.37 -2.45
N ALA A 82 0.92 -12.17 -1.13
CA ALA A 82 1.76 -12.94 -0.20
C ALA A 82 1.43 -14.44 -0.23
N ALA A 83 0.14 -14.79 -0.29
CA ALA A 83 -0.32 -16.18 -0.38
C ALA A 83 0.11 -16.84 -1.71
N ASP A 84 -0.04 -16.14 -2.84
CA ASP A 84 0.39 -16.66 -4.13
C ASP A 84 1.93 -16.74 -4.22
N GLY A 85 2.64 -15.79 -3.61
CA GLY A 85 4.08 -15.87 -3.39
C GLY A 85 4.47 -17.12 -2.61
N ALA A 86 3.83 -17.39 -1.47
CA ALA A 86 4.09 -18.56 -0.65
C ALA A 86 3.81 -19.87 -1.41
N ARG A 87 2.66 -19.95 -2.08
CA ARG A 87 2.24 -21.10 -2.90
C ARG A 87 3.22 -21.42 -4.03
N THR A 88 3.82 -20.39 -4.61
CA THR A 88 4.74 -20.53 -5.75
C THR A 88 6.21 -20.57 -5.34
N GLY A 89 6.54 -20.53 -4.05
CA GLY A 89 7.93 -20.44 -3.57
C GLY A 89 8.63 -19.16 -4.04
N GLY A 90 7.90 -18.05 -4.11
CA GLY A 90 8.38 -16.72 -4.50
C GLY A 90 8.40 -16.46 -6.02
N ARG A 91 8.03 -17.43 -6.86
CA ARG A 91 8.05 -17.29 -8.34
C ARG A 91 6.87 -16.51 -8.93
N SER A 92 5.83 -16.25 -8.14
CA SER A 92 4.64 -15.52 -8.58
C SER A 92 5.00 -14.13 -9.10
N GLY A 93 4.60 -13.84 -10.34
CA GLY A 93 4.75 -12.51 -10.92
C GLY A 93 3.93 -11.45 -10.18
N PHE A 94 2.76 -11.81 -9.67
CA PHE A 94 1.91 -10.90 -8.90
C PHE A 94 2.56 -10.55 -7.55
N TYR A 95 3.09 -11.55 -6.85
CA TYR A 95 3.85 -11.34 -5.62
C TYR A 95 5.08 -10.45 -5.83
N GLN A 96 5.91 -10.75 -6.84
CA GLN A 96 7.11 -9.97 -7.12
C GLN A 96 6.77 -8.53 -7.55
N TRP A 97 5.68 -8.35 -8.31
CA TRP A 97 5.18 -7.03 -8.68
C TRP A 97 4.75 -6.22 -7.44
N MET A 98 3.95 -6.82 -6.54
CA MET A 98 3.54 -6.19 -5.29
C MET A 98 4.73 -5.88 -4.38
N LEU A 99 5.69 -6.82 -4.25
CA LEU A 99 6.89 -6.63 -3.44
C LEU A 99 7.74 -5.46 -3.94
N THR A 100 7.97 -5.38 -5.25
CA THR A 100 8.71 -4.26 -5.85
C THR A 100 7.96 -2.95 -5.70
N GLY A 101 6.64 -2.94 -5.96
CA GLY A 101 5.80 -1.76 -5.77
C GLY A 101 5.80 -1.26 -4.33
N PHE A 102 5.73 -2.17 -3.36
CA PHE A 102 5.81 -1.87 -1.93
C PHE A 102 7.16 -1.26 -1.55
N GLY A 103 8.27 -1.79 -2.08
CA GLY A 103 9.59 -1.20 -1.91
C GLY A 103 9.72 0.21 -2.50
N LEU A 104 9.17 0.43 -3.71
CA LEU A 104 9.16 1.75 -4.35
C LEU A 104 8.29 2.76 -3.61
N HIS A 105 7.17 2.30 -3.03
CA HIS A 105 6.28 3.10 -2.18
C HIS A 105 7.00 3.65 -0.93
N ALA A 106 7.94 2.91 -0.33
CA ALA A 106 8.78 3.48 0.75
C ALA A 106 9.55 4.73 0.29
N GLY A 107 10.03 4.74 -0.95
CA GLY A 107 10.75 5.86 -1.52
C GLY A 107 9.88 7.11 -1.70
N SER A 108 8.60 6.95 -2.07
CA SER A 108 7.69 8.08 -2.23
C SER A 108 7.44 8.79 -0.88
N HIS A 109 7.31 8.05 0.21
CA HIS A 109 7.19 8.61 1.56
C HIS A 109 8.42 9.40 2.00
N LEU A 110 9.61 8.87 1.74
CA LEU A 110 10.86 9.56 2.05
C LEU A 110 11.01 10.84 1.21
N ALA A 111 10.67 10.78 -0.08
CA ALA A 111 10.70 11.94 -0.97
C ALA A 111 9.69 13.02 -0.54
N LEU A 112 8.46 12.62 -0.19
CA LEU A 112 7.44 13.53 0.34
C LEU A 112 7.87 14.15 1.66
N SER A 113 8.43 13.37 2.58
CA SER A 113 8.96 13.87 3.85
C SER A 113 10.09 14.87 3.66
N ALA A 114 11.03 14.58 2.76
CA ALA A 114 12.13 15.48 2.44
C ALA A 114 11.63 16.80 1.82
N ALA A 115 10.69 16.71 0.88
CA ALA A 115 10.07 17.89 0.26
C ALA A 115 9.32 18.76 1.28
N TRP A 116 8.64 18.13 2.24
CA TRP A 116 7.89 18.82 3.29
C TRP A 116 8.73 19.23 4.50
N ARG A 117 9.99 18.80 4.59
CA ARG A 117 10.90 19.06 5.72
C ARG A 117 10.27 18.76 7.08
N GLY A 118 9.49 17.68 7.16
CA GLY A 118 8.72 17.36 8.35
C GLY A 118 8.08 15.98 8.28
N TYR A 119 7.30 15.66 9.32
CA TYR A 119 6.61 14.38 9.40
C TYR A 119 5.55 14.24 8.31
N THR A 120 5.61 13.14 7.56
CA THR A 120 4.49 12.63 6.76
C THR A 120 4.15 11.23 7.23
N PRO A 121 2.86 10.84 7.21
CA PRO A 121 2.44 9.47 7.47
C PRO A 121 3.28 8.48 6.66
N GLY A 122 3.85 7.48 7.33
CA GLY A 122 4.72 6.48 6.70
C GLY A 122 6.21 6.79 6.79
N VAL A 123 6.63 7.99 7.21
CA VAL A 123 8.06 8.38 7.27
C VAL A 123 8.87 7.53 8.25
N VAL A 124 8.25 6.99 9.30
CA VAL A 124 8.95 6.18 10.30
C VAL A 124 9.08 4.74 9.82
N THR A 125 7.98 4.11 9.44
CA THR A 125 7.96 2.70 9.03
C THR A 125 8.48 2.46 7.62
N ALA A 126 8.45 3.43 6.71
CA ALA A 126 9.02 3.28 5.36
C ALA A 126 10.52 2.90 5.39
N PRO A 127 11.41 3.66 6.06
CA PRO A 127 12.83 3.30 6.15
C PRO A 127 13.12 2.17 7.15
N LEU A 128 12.29 1.98 8.19
CA LEU A 128 12.57 0.99 9.24
C LEU A 128 11.98 -0.40 8.98
N VAL A 129 10.93 -0.49 8.17
CA VAL A 129 10.18 -1.72 7.91
C VAL A 129 10.13 -2.01 6.42
N VAL A 130 9.53 -1.11 5.64
CA VAL A 130 9.19 -1.38 4.22
C VAL A 130 10.44 -1.56 3.36
N ALA A 131 11.35 -0.59 3.39
CA ALA A 131 12.59 -0.62 2.63
C ALA A 131 13.50 -1.81 3.01
N PRO A 132 13.83 -2.06 4.30
CA PRO A 132 14.70 -3.17 4.66
C PRO A 132 14.07 -4.52 4.36
N PHE A 133 12.76 -4.70 4.62
CA PHE A 133 12.06 -5.93 4.26
C PHE A 133 12.09 -6.17 2.75
N SER A 134 11.70 -5.18 1.96
CA SER A 134 11.62 -5.31 0.50
C SER A 134 12.99 -5.63 -0.11
N ALA A 135 14.04 -4.93 0.33
CA ALA A 135 15.40 -5.19 -0.11
C ALA A 135 15.88 -6.60 0.27
N TRP A 136 15.59 -7.04 1.50
CA TRP A 136 15.94 -8.39 1.96
C TRP A 136 15.18 -9.48 1.19
N ALA A 137 13.88 -9.32 0.98
CA ALA A 137 13.05 -10.28 0.25
C ALA A 137 13.50 -10.39 -1.22
N LEU A 138 13.71 -9.26 -1.92
CA LEU A 138 14.22 -9.27 -3.30
C LEU A 138 15.59 -9.94 -3.42
N ARG A 139 16.52 -9.64 -2.50
CA ARG A 139 17.83 -10.32 -2.44
C ARG A 139 17.68 -11.82 -2.18
N THR A 140 16.71 -12.20 -1.36
CA THR A 140 16.42 -13.61 -1.08
C THR A 140 15.89 -14.32 -2.33
N LEU A 141 14.95 -13.73 -3.07
CA LEU A 141 14.46 -14.27 -4.32
C LEU A 141 15.58 -14.40 -5.38
N HIS A 142 16.46 -13.41 -5.45
CA HIS A 142 17.60 -13.42 -6.36
C HIS A 142 18.59 -14.57 -6.04
N ARG A 143 18.97 -14.72 -4.77
CA ARG A 143 19.87 -15.80 -4.31
C ARG A 143 19.31 -17.20 -4.55
N HIS A 144 17.99 -17.34 -4.59
CA HIS A 144 17.31 -18.61 -4.89
C HIS A 144 17.00 -18.79 -6.38
N GLY A 145 17.42 -17.86 -7.24
CA GLY A 145 17.22 -17.95 -8.70
C GLY A 145 15.76 -17.84 -9.13
N VAL A 146 14.87 -17.32 -8.28
CA VAL A 146 13.43 -17.20 -8.57
C VAL A 146 13.00 -15.78 -8.90
N LEU A 147 13.87 -14.79 -8.66
CA LEU A 147 13.59 -13.40 -9.02
C LEU A 147 13.51 -13.29 -10.54
N ARG A 148 12.36 -12.83 -11.04
CA ARG A 148 12.15 -12.64 -12.47
C ARG A 148 13.01 -11.46 -12.94
N PRO A 149 13.69 -11.56 -14.09
CA PRO A 149 14.33 -10.40 -14.70
C PRO A 149 13.28 -9.32 -14.95
N MET A 150 13.48 -8.12 -14.40
CA MET A 150 12.64 -6.97 -14.74
C MET A 150 13.21 -6.31 -15.98
N THR A 151 12.43 -6.29 -17.04
CA THR A 151 12.75 -5.43 -18.19
C THR A 151 12.45 -3.97 -17.85
N VAL A 152 13.00 -3.04 -18.62
CA VAL A 152 12.62 -1.61 -18.53
C VAL A 152 11.11 -1.45 -18.75
N GLY A 153 10.54 -2.21 -19.69
CA GLY A 153 9.10 -2.22 -19.96
C GLY A 153 8.27 -2.68 -18.77
N ASP A 154 8.70 -3.72 -18.05
CA ASP A 154 8.04 -4.20 -16.83
C ASP A 154 8.10 -3.16 -15.70
N THR A 155 9.22 -2.45 -15.60
CA THR A 155 9.40 -1.36 -14.62
C THR A 155 8.45 -0.21 -14.93
N VAL A 156 8.41 0.25 -16.18
CA VAL A 156 7.49 1.33 -16.62
C VAL A 156 6.04 0.93 -16.39
N ARG A 157 5.66 -0.29 -16.77
CA ARG A 157 4.31 -0.82 -16.53
C ARG A 157 3.98 -0.86 -15.04
N SER A 158 4.93 -1.25 -14.19
CA SER A 158 4.72 -1.31 -12.74
C SER A 158 4.50 0.08 -12.14
N VAL A 159 5.32 1.06 -12.54
CA VAL A 159 5.17 2.46 -12.14
C VAL A 159 3.84 3.02 -12.63
N ALA A 160 3.41 2.71 -13.86
CA ALA A 160 2.15 3.19 -14.41
C ALA A 160 0.92 2.53 -13.76
N MET A 161 1.00 1.24 -13.40
CA MET A 161 -0.10 0.50 -12.80
C MET A 161 -0.30 0.81 -11.31
N ALA A 162 0.73 1.27 -10.59
CA ALA A 162 0.61 1.60 -9.17
C ALA A 162 -0.43 2.72 -8.90
N PRO A 163 -0.41 3.87 -9.60
CA PRO A 163 -1.48 4.87 -9.50
C PRO A 163 -2.86 4.31 -9.82
N ALA A 164 -2.97 3.45 -10.85
CA ALA A 164 -4.25 2.85 -11.22
C ALA A 164 -4.81 1.95 -10.10
N LEU A 165 -3.95 1.16 -9.44
CA LEU A 165 -4.34 0.35 -8.30
C LEU A 165 -4.81 1.21 -7.12
N ILE A 166 -4.06 2.27 -6.80
CA ILE A 166 -4.39 3.21 -5.72
C ILE A 166 -5.74 3.89 -6.00
N VAL A 167 -5.93 4.41 -7.22
CA VAL A 167 -7.19 5.04 -7.64
C VAL A 167 -8.34 4.03 -7.58
N GLY A 168 -8.14 2.81 -8.07
CA GLY A 168 -9.14 1.74 -8.01
C GLY A 168 -9.56 1.40 -6.58
N VAL A 169 -8.60 1.25 -5.66
CA VAL A 169 -8.85 0.99 -4.24
C VAL A 169 -9.62 2.15 -3.58
N HIS A 170 -9.23 3.40 -3.85
CA HIS A 170 -9.95 4.55 -3.31
C HIS A 170 -11.35 4.72 -3.91
N ALA A 171 -11.55 4.42 -5.19
CA ALA A 171 -12.86 4.44 -5.81
C ALA A 171 -13.78 3.37 -5.18
N ALA A 172 -13.27 2.15 -4.99
CA ALA A 172 -13.99 1.08 -4.30
C ALA A 172 -14.32 1.44 -2.84
N ALA A 173 -13.36 1.99 -2.10
CA ALA A 173 -13.56 2.46 -0.73
C ALA A 173 -14.66 3.53 -0.67
N SER A 174 -14.62 4.50 -1.58
CA SER A 174 -15.66 5.55 -1.68
C SER A 174 -17.05 4.95 -1.89
N GLY A 175 -17.16 3.95 -2.78
CA GLY A 175 -18.41 3.23 -3.02
C GLY A 175 -18.93 2.51 -1.77
N ILE A 176 -18.06 1.75 -1.08
CA ILE A 176 -18.39 1.01 0.13
C ILE A 176 -18.84 1.96 1.25
N VAL A 177 -18.09 3.04 1.50
CA VAL A 177 -18.42 4.01 2.55
C VAL A 177 -19.74 4.70 2.27
N ARG A 178 -20.00 5.12 1.01
CA ARG A 178 -21.29 5.71 0.62
C ARG A 178 -22.45 4.74 0.84
N ALA A 179 -22.28 3.46 0.45
CA ALA A 179 -23.30 2.44 0.68
C ALA A 179 -23.57 2.22 2.17
N ARG A 180 -22.53 2.10 3.00
CA ARG A 180 -22.66 1.96 4.45
C ARG A 180 -23.38 3.15 5.09
N ARG A 181 -23.05 4.38 4.68
CA ARG A 181 -23.73 5.60 5.15
C ARG A 181 -25.21 5.60 4.79
N ALA A 182 -25.55 5.29 3.54
CA ALA A 182 -26.96 5.21 3.10
C ALA A 182 -27.75 4.17 3.91
N LEU A 183 -27.17 2.99 4.17
CA LEU A 183 -27.79 1.95 4.99
C LEU A 183 -28.01 2.40 6.44
N ARG A 184 -27.04 3.11 7.05
CA ARG A 184 -27.17 3.66 8.40
C ARG A 184 -28.30 4.70 8.48
N SER A 185 -28.39 5.61 7.51
CA SER A 185 -29.46 6.62 7.47
C SER A 185 -30.84 6.00 7.33
N ARG A 186 -31.00 4.97 6.47
CA ARG A 186 -32.26 4.23 6.32
C ARG A 186 -32.69 3.54 7.62
N ARG A 187 -31.74 2.90 8.32
CA ARG A 187 -32.00 2.25 9.61
C ARG A 187 -32.39 3.25 10.70
N ALA A 188 -31.79 4.45 10.71
CA ALA A 188 -32.14 5.49 11.67
C ALA A 188 -33.54 6.06 11.43
N ALA A 189 -33.92 6.29 10.16
CA ALA A 189 -35.26 6.74 9.80
C ALA A 189 -36.35 5.73 10.20
N GLY A 190 -36.14 4.43 9.94
CA GLY A 190 -37.09 3.38 10.30
C GLY A 190 -37.25 3.13 11.82
N ARG A 191 -36.30 3.59 12.65
CA ARG A 191 -36.43 3.56 14.12
C ARG A 191 -37.19 4.74 14.69
N ARG A 192 -37.28 5.86 13.98
CA ARG A 192 -38.03 7.07 14.41
C ARG A 192 -39.52 6.99 14.10
N THR A 193 -39.91 6.11 13.18
CA THR A 193 -41.30 5.90 12.75
C THR A 193 -41.99 4.73 13.48
N ARG A 194 -41.33 4.14 14.48
CA ARG A 194 -41.87 3.11 15.39
C ARG A 194 -41.86 3.67 16.79
#